data_AF-A0A258ZR61-F1
#
_entry.id   AF-A0A258ZR61-F1
#
_cell.length_a   1.000
_cell.length_b   1.000
_cell.length_c   1.000
_cell.angle_alpha   90.00
_cell.angle_beta   90.00
_cell.angle_gamma   90.00
#
_symmetry.space_group_name_H-M   'P 1'
#
loop_
_entity.id
_entity.type
_entity.pdbx_description
1 polymer ?
#
loop_
_entity_poly.entity_id
_entity_poly.type
_entity_poly.pdbx_seq_one_letter_code
_entity_poly.pdbx_strand_id
1 'polypeptide(L)'
;MSPALARLTSDALAAYPFLIESTEGAALTPGAILDRARALAAALGAAGLGRDEPVLVRVANRPEDLVAFLGVWQAGAVAVPLHANAAPATVEAVTMQSGARFLVDGGALSTIAMAPPPERPLLRGAALIVFTSGSTGRPKGVVLGHDGFAGKIGVLARRVGIGPGDTVLLPLQLIFIFGLWVLLVALARAARIVLMGKFSAETVLELMPRTTVLGCVPSML
;
A
#
# COMPACT_ATOMS: atom_id res chain seq x y z
N MET A 1 6.13 -12.79 1.96
CA MET A 1 4.77 -12.52 2.48
C MET A 1 4.31 -13.64 3.41
N SER A 2 3.72 -13.34 4.58
CA SER A 2 3.13 -14.38 5.44
C SER A 2 1.81 -14.93 4.86
N PRO A 3 1.41 -16.17 5.19
CA PRO A 3 0.14 -16.74 4.74
C PRO A 3 -1.09 -15.92 5.18
N ALA A 4 -1.01 -15.27 6.34
CA ALA A 4 -2.10 -14.43 6.84
C ALA A 4 -2.30 -13.18 5.97
N LEU A 5 -1.20 -12.54 5.55
CA LEU A 5 -1.30 -11.39 4.65
C LEU A 5 -1.72 -11.83 3.23
N ALA A 6 -1.21 -12.96 2.73
CA ALA A 6 -1.56 -13.49 1.41
C ALA A 6 -3.07 -13.70 1.25
N ARG A 7 -3.73 -14.26 2.27
CA ARG A 7 -5.19 -14.48 2.29
C ARG A 7 -6.00 -13.19 2.16
N LEU A 8 -5.49 -12.10 2.73
CA LEU A 8 -6.16 -10.79 2.73
C LEU A 8 -5.82 -9.95 1.51
N THR A 9 -4.87 -10.39 0.67
CA THR A 9 -4.36 -9.63 -0.47
C THR A 9 -4.44 -10.45 -1.75
N SER A 10 -3.44 -11.27 -2.07
CA SER A 10 -3.36 -12.02 -3.33
C SER A 10 -4.51 -13.00 -3.50
N ASP A 11 -4.90 -13.73 -2.45
CA ASP A 11 -6.00 -14.70 -2.54
C ASP A 11 -7.35 -13.97 -2.64
N ALA A 12 -7.50 -12.86 -1.91
CA ALA A 12 -8.69 -12.01 -1.98
C ALA A 12 -8.85 -11.40 -3.39
N LEU A 13 -7.77 -10.90 -3.98
CA LEU A 13 -7.74 -10.39 -5.37
C LEU A 13 -8.08 -11.47 -6.40
N ALA A 14 -7.60 -12.69 -6.21
CA ALA A 14 -7.85 -13.78 -7.16
C ALA A 14 -9.35 -14.11 -7.29
N ALA A 15 -10.13 -13.89 -6.23
CA ALA A 15 -11.58 -14.05 -6.22
C ALA A 15 -12.35 -12.73 -6.38
N TYR A 16 -11.65 -11.59 -6.51
CA TYR A 16 -12.28 -10.28 -6.50
C TYR A 16 -12.95 -9.99 -7.86
N PRO A 17 -14.24 -9.63 -7.90
CA PRO A 17 -14.99 -9.54 -9.16
C PRO A 17 -14.98 -8.14 -9.80
N PHE A 18 -14.40 -7.14 -9.14
CA PHE A 18 -14.47 -5.74 -9.56
C PHE A 18 -13.13 -5.20 -10.05
N LEU A 19 -13.19 -4.14 -10.84
CA LEU A 19 -12.02 -3.30 -11.07
C LEU A 19 -11.65 -2.58 -9.77
N ILE A 20 -10.36 -2.28 -9.60
CA ILE A 20 -9.91 -1.27 -8.65
C ILE A 20 -9.70 0.00 -9.46
N GLU A 21 -10.40 1.06 -9.09
CA GLU A 21 -10.48 2.31 -9.85
C GLU A 21 -9.94 3.48 -9.04
N SER A 22 -9.55 4.57 -9.70
CA SER A 22 -9.30 5.87 -9.07
C SER A 22 -10.08 7.00 -9.74
N THR A 23 -10.32 8.08 -9.00
CA THR A 23 -11.04 9.27 -9.50
C THR A 23 -10.34 9.97 -10.67
N GLU A 24 -9.05 9.73 -10.85
CA GLU A 24 -8.23 10.23 -11.96
C GLU A 24 -8.36 9.37 -13.24
N GLY A 25 -9.22 8.35 -13.23
CA GLY A 25 -9.52 7.50 -14.39
C GLY A 25 -8.62 6.28 -14.55
N ALA A 26 -7.72 6.01 -13.59
CA ALA A 26 -6.96 4.77 -13.59
C ALA A 26 -7.85 3.59 -13.15
N ALA A 27 -7.75 2.46 -13.84
CA ALA A 27 -8.48 1.25 -13.48
C ALA A 27 -7.66 0.00 -13.83
N LEU A 28 -7.59 -0.96 -12.91
CA LEU A 28 -6.95 -2.26 -13.16
C LEU A 28 -7.86 -3.41 -12.75
N THR A 29 -7.80 -4.48 -13.56
CA THR A 29 -8.40 -5.76 -13.17
C THR A 29 -7.56 -6.42 -12.08
N PRO A 30 -8.17 -7.26 -11.22
CA PRO A 30 -7.42 -8.01 -10.20
C PRO A 30 -6.36 -8.93 -10.80
N GLY A 31 -6.67 -9.56 -11.95
CA GLY A 31 -5.70 -10.36 -12.71
C GLY A 31 -4.49 -9.54 -13.14
N ALA A 32 -4.71 -8.35 -13.72
CA ALA A 32 -3.61 -7.46 -14.12
C ALA A 32 -2.76 -7.02 -12.92
N ILE A 33 -3.38 -6.76 -11.76
CA ILE A 33 -2.65 -6.41 -10.54
C ILE A 33 -1.77 -7.58 -10.10
N LEU A 34 -2.32 -8.79 -10.04
CA LEU A 34 -1.59 -9.99 -9.63
C LEU A 34 -0.43 -10.32 -10.58
N ASP A 35 -0.66 -10.22 -11.89
CA ASP A 35 0.35 -10.52 -12.90
C ASP A 35 1.51 -9.52 -12.84
N ARG A 36 1.19 -8.23 -12.75
CA ARG A 36 2.20 -7.17 -12.63
C ARG A 36 2.95 -7.25 -11.29
N ALA A 37 2.28 -7.64 -10.21
CA ALA A 37 2.93 -7.83 -8.91
C ALA A 37 3.94 -8.99 -8.94
N ARG A 38 3.59 -10.11 -9.57
CA ARG A 38 4.51 -11.25 -9.74
C ARG A 38 5.71 -10.87 -10.61
N ALA A 39 5.48 -10.12 -11.70
CA ALA A 39 6.55 -9.63 -12.56
C ALA A 39 7.49 -8.68 -11.80
N LEU A 40 6.93 -7.76 -10.99
CA LEU A 40 7.72 -6.87 -10.14
C LEU A 40 8.54 -7.64 -9.10
N ALA A 41 7.95 -8.64 -8.45
CA ALA A 41 8.66 -9.48 -7.48
C ALA A 41 9.85 -10.22 -8.12
N ALA A 42 9.66 -10.77 -9.32
CA ALA A 42 10.73 -11.40 -10.09
C ALA A 42 11.83 -10.39 -10.48
N ALA A 43 11.45 -9.18 -10.91
CA ALA A 43 12.40 -8.12 -11.26
C ALA A 43 13.23 -7.66 -10.07
N LEU A 44 12.61 -7.50 -8.89
CA LEU A 44 13.32 -7.20 -7.64
C LEU A 44 14.32 -8.30 -7.27
N GLY A 45 13.92 -9.57 -7.38
CA GLY A 45 14.83 -10.71 -7.16
C GLY A 45 16.00 -10.73 -8.14
N ALA A 46 15.74 -10.48 -9.44
CA ALA A 46 16.78 -10.40 -10.46
C ALA A 46 17.74 -9.23 -10.24
N ALA A 47 17.26 -8.12 -9.65
CA ALA A 47 18.10 -6.99 -9.23
C ALA A 47 18.92 -7.27 -7.94
N GLY A 48 18.79 -8.47 -7.37
CA GLY A 48 19.55 -8.92 -6.20
C GLY A 48 18.99 -8.41 -4.87
N LEU A 49 17.69 -8.09 -4.80
CA LEU A 49 17.01 -7.73 -3.54
C LEU A 49 17.21 -8.83 -2.48
N GLY A 50 17.61 -8.42 -1.28
CA GLY A 50 17.74 -9.29 -0.13
C GLY A 50 16.40 -9.53 0.58
N ARG A 51 16.34 -10.60 1.37
CA ARG A 51 15.19 -10.88 2.22
C ARG A 51 15.06 -9.82 3.32
N ASP A 52 13.82 -9.44 3.64
CA ASP A 52 13.50 -8.43 4.67
C ASP A 52 14.14 -7.05 4.38
N GLU A 53 14.55 -6.82 3.12
CA GLU A 53 15.16 -5.58 2.68
C GLU A 53 14.08 -4.51 2.41
N PRO A 54 14.27 -3.26 2.85
CA PRO A 54 13.36 -2.16 2.54
C PRO A 54 13.33 -1.77 1.06
N VAL A 55 12.12 -1.54 0.54
CA VAL A 55 11.88 -1.02 -0.81
C VAL A 55 10.95 0.18 -0.70
N LEU A 56 11.36 1.33 -1.26
CA LEU A 56 10.50 2.51 -1.31
C LEU A 56 9.35 2.25 -2.27
N VAL A 57 8.12 2.49 -1.81
CA VAL A 57 6.91 2.40 -2.64
C VAL A 57 6.39 3.82 -2.85
N ARG A 58 6.47 4.34 -4.07
CA ARG A 58 5.81 5.62 -4.41
C ARG A 58 4.32 5.36 -4.54
N VAL A 59 3.54 6.17 -3.83
CA VAL A 59 2.09 6.02 -3.69
C VAL A 59 1.40 7.26 -4.21
N ALA A 60 0.46 7.07 -5.14
CA ALA A 60 -0.36 8.14 -5.72
C ALA A 60 -1.88 7.91 -5.53
N ASN A 61 -2.26 6.97 -4.67
CA ASN A 61 -3.63 6.53 -4.46
C ASN A 61 -4.29 6.03 -5.76
N ARG A 62 -3.58 5.11 -6.43
CA ARG A 62 -4.00 4.50 -7.69
C ARG A 62 -3.90 2.97 -7.65
N PRO A 63 -4.59 2.24 -8.54
CA PRO A 63 -4.56 0.77 -8.54
C PRO A 63 -3.14 0.19 -8.66
N GLU A 64 -2.23 0.88 -9.34
CA GLU A 64 -0.82 0.53 -9.45
C GLU A 64 -0.10 0.47 -8.10
N ASP A 65 -0.54 1.23 -7.09
CA ASP A 65 0.09 1.18 -5.78
C ASP A 65 -0.07 -0.21 -5.15
N LEU A 66 -1.21 -0.89 -5.43
CA LEU A 66 -1.42 -2.26 -4.98
C LEU A 66 -0.49 -3.26 -5.68
N VAL A 67 -0.15 -3.01 -6.96
CA VAL A 67 0.90 -3.76 -7.67
C VAL A 67 2.23 -3.64 -6.92
N ALA A 68 2.59 -2.43 -6.54
CA ALA A 68 3.85 -2.14 -5.87
C ALA A 68 3.93 -2.83 -4.50
N PHE A 69 2.91 -2.65 -3.65
CA PHE A 69 2.86 -3.30 -2.33
C PHE A 69 2.94 -4.83 -2.44
N LEU A 70 2.15 -5.43 -3.32
CA LEU A 70 2.12 -6.87 -3.51
C LEU A 70 3.45 -7.40 -4.05
N GLY A 71 4.03 -6.76 -5.05
CA GLY A 71 5.31 -7.19 -5.62
C GLY A 71 6.43 -7.16 -4.59
N VAL A 72 6.49 -6.11 -3.75
CA VAL A 72 7.46 -6.03 -2.64
C VAL A 72 7.24 -7.15 -1.62
N TRP A 73 6.01 -7.37 -1.17
CA TRP A 73 5.72 -8.44 -0.19
C TRP A 73 5.96 -9.84 -0.75
N GLN A 74 5.63 -10.08 -2.02
CA GLN A 74 5.87 -11.35 -2.72
C GLN A 74 7.37 -11.61 -2.89
N ALA A 75 8.18 -10.57 -3.13
CA ALA A 75 9.64 -10.66 -3.13
C ALA A 75 10.25 -10.90 -1.74
N GLY A 76 9.44 -10.86 -0.67
CA GLY A 76 9.92 -11.03 0.70
C GLY A 76 10.62 -9.80 1.28
N ALA A 77 10.36 -8.63 0.71
CA ALA A 77 10.87 -7.34 1.15
C ALA A 77 9.86 -6.55 1.98
N VAL A 78 10.33 -5.45 2.55
CA VAL A 78 9.59 -4.56 3.43
C VAL A 78 9.16 -3.30 2.67
N ALA A 79 7.86 -3.06 2.56
CA ALA A 79 7.34 -1.90 1.86
C ALA A 79 7.53 -0.61 2.67
N VAL A 80 8.09 0.42 2.06
CA VAL A 80 8.27 1.75 2.68
C VAL A 80 7.49 2.77 1.86
N PRO A 81 6.19 2.98 2.16
CA PRO A 81 5.38 3.87 1.37
C PRO A 81 5.79 5.34 1.53
N LEU A 82 5.85 6.04 0.42
CA LEU A 82 6.17 7.45 0.30
C LEU A 82 5.21 8.11 -0.69
N HIS A 83 4.72 9.30 -0.35
CA HIS A 83 3.82 10.03 -1.24
C HIS A 83 4.52 10.37 -2.57
N ALA A 84 3.82 10.21 -3.70
CA ALA A 84 4.37 10.45 -5.03
C ALA A 84 4.88 11.89 -5.24
N ASN A 85 4.30 12.84 -4.49
CA ASN A 85 4.68 14.27 -4.45
C ASN A 85 5.46 14.67 -3.18
N ALA A 86 6.08 13.71 -2.48
CA ALA A 86 6.91 14.05 -1.34
C ALA A 86 8.08 14.96 -1.76
N ALA A 87 8.39 15.95 -0.92
CA ALA A 87 9.52 16.84 -1.16
C ALA A 87 10.85 16.05 -1.24
N PRO A 88 11.83 16.48 -2.05
CA PRO A 88 13.12 15.78 -2.18
C PRO A 88 13.81 15.51 -0.84
N ALA A 89 13.80 16.47 0.08
CA ALA A 89 14.37 16.30 1.42
C ALA A 89 13.67 15.18 2.23
N THR A 90 12.36 14.99 2.05
CA THR A 90 11.62 13.89 2.67
C THR A 90 11.99 12.55 2.05
N VAL A 91 12.11 12.50 0.71
CA VAL A 91 12.56 11.29 -0.01
C VAL A 91 13.94 10.88 0.49
N GLU A 92 14.87 11.83 0.56
CA GLU A 92 16.24 11.60 1.03
C GLU A 92 16.28 11.10 2.48
N ALA A 93 15.56 11.78 3.39
CA ALA A 93 15.50 11.38 4.79
C ALA A 93 14.93 9.96 4.97
N VAL A 94 13.84 9.63 4.27
CA VAL A 94 13.23 8.30 4.31
C VAL A 94 14.14 7.24 3.70
N THR A 95 14.80 7.55 2.58
CA THR A 95 15.77 6.65 1.93
C THR A 95 16.91 6.33 2.88
N MET A 96 17.54 7.35 3.47
CA MET A 96 18.64 7.20 4.41
C MET A 96 18.25 6.38 5.64
N GLN A 97 17.10 6.70 6.25
CA GLN A 97 16.67 6.04 7.49
C GLN A 97 16.19 4.61 7.24
N SER A 98 15.50 4.35 6.13
CA SER A 98 15.09 2.99 5.74
C SER A 98 16.24 2.14 5.22
N GLY A 99 17.28 2.75 4.62
CA GLY A 99 18.34 2.03 3.91
C GLY A 99 17.87 1.38 2.62
N ALA A 100 16.71 1.77 2.09
CA ALA A 100 16.19 1.23 0.86
C ALA A 100 17.12 1.59 -0.31
N ARG A 101 17.47 0.60 -1.14
CA ARG A 101 18.25 0.81 -2.36
C ARG A 101 17.43 0.66 -3.64
N PHE A 102 16.17 0.27 -3.50
CA PHE A 102 15.21 0.17 -4.58
C PHE A 102 14.02 1.09 -4.33
N LEU A 103 13.50 1.65 -5.41
CA LEU A 103 12.26 2.39 -5.46
C LEU A 103 11.35 1.76 -6.50
N VAL A 104 10.09 1.56 -6.13
CA VAL A 104 9.04 1.12 -7.03
C VAL A 104 7.99 2.21 -7.19
N ASP A 105 7.59 2.47 -8.42
CA ASP A 105 6.46 3.33 -8.76
C ASP A 105 5.45 2.53 -9.60
N GLY A 106 4.43 2.02 -8.93
CA GLY A 106 3.57 0.99 -9.52
C GLY A 106 4.36 -0.28 -9.86
N GLY A 107 4.45 -0.59 -11.15
CA GLY A 107 5.24 -1.72 -11.66
C GLY A 107 6.67 -1.36 -12.09
N ALA A 108 7.05 -0.09 -12.07
CA ALA A 108 8.36 0.36 -12.50
C ALA A 108 9.38 0.27 -11.35
N LEU A 109 10.51 -0.39 -11.60
CA LEU A 109 11.59 -0.57 -10.63
C LEU A 109 12.79 0.34 -10.97
N SER A 110 13.29 1.05 -9.97
CA SER A 110 14.51 1.86 -10.04
C SER A 110 15.49 1.44 -8.95
N THR A 111 16.78 1.34 -9.30
CA THR A 111 17.87 1.19 -8.33
C THR A 111 18.37 2.58 -7.93
N ILE A 112 18.30 2.90 -6.64
CA ILE A 112 18.67 4.20 -6.07
C ILE A 112 19.95 4.16 -5.22
N ALA A 113 20.43 2.96 -4.87
CA ALA A 113 21.77 2.75 -4.32
C ALA A 113 22.31 1.36 -4.74
N MET A 114 23.62 1.20 -4.82
CA MET A 114 24.24 -0.05 -5.28
C MET A 114 24.54 -1.04 -4.15
N ALA A 115 24.98 -0.54 -2.99
CA ALA A 115 25.38 -1.38 -1.88
C ALA A 115 24.14 -1.93 -1.15
N PRO A 116 24.10 -3.23 -0.83
CA PRO A 116 23.08 -3.78 0.06
C PRO A 116 23.12 -3.05 1.42
N PRO A 117 21.96 -2.77 2.04
CA PRO A 117 21.95 -2.22 3.38
C PRO A 117 22.54 -3.22 4.37
N PRO A 118 23.10 -2.74 5.50
CA PRO A 118 23.50 -3.64 6.59
C PRO A 118 22.29 -4.42 7.10
N GLU A 119 22.54 -5.60 7.67
CA GLU A 119 21.48 -6.41 8.26
C GLU A 119 20.80 -5.64 9.41
N ARG A 120 19.47 -5.67 9.43
CA ARG A 120 18.65 -4.99 10.44
C ARG A 120 17.72 -6.01 11.11
N PRO A 121 18.08 -6.58 12.27
CA PRO A 121 17.27 -7.59 12.94
C PRO A 121 15.82 -7.17 13.20
N LEU A 122 15.58 -5.86 13.43
CA LEU A 122 14.24 -5.28 13.60
C LEU A 122 13.31 -5.50 12.39
N LEU A 123 13.87 -5.68 11.19
CA LEU A 123 13.10 -5.85 9.95
C LEU A 123 12.77 -7.31 9.63
N ARG A 124 13.31 -8.29 10.38
CA ARG A 124 13.03 -9.71 10.14
C ARG A 124 11.53 -9.97 10.25
N GLY A 125 10.88 -10.38 9.16
CA GLY A 125 9.43 -10.61 9.11
C GLY A 125 8.58 -9.33 9.09
N ALA A 126 9.19 -8.17 8.87
CA ALA A 126 8.47 -6.91 8.66
C ALA A 126 7.75 -6.92 7.31
N ALA A 127 6.55 -6.35 7.28
CA ALA A 127 5.81 -6.11 6.04
C ALA A 127 5.97 -4.66 5.57
N LEU A 128 6.08 -3.73 6.51
CA LEU A 128 6.09 -2.29 6.21
C LEU A 128 6.85 -1.46 7.23
N ILE A 129 7.42 -0.34 6.75
CA ILE A 129 7.91 0.76 7.56
C ILE A 129 7.10 2.01 7.20
N VAL A 130 6.24 2.46 8.11
CA VAL A 130 5.46 3.69 7.91
C VAL A 130 6.19 4.84 8.59
N PHE A 131 6.50 5.87 7.82
CA PHE A 131 7.13 7.07 8.35
C PHE A 131 6.08 8.08 8.80
N THR A 132 6.24 8.61 10.01
CA THR A 132 5.39 9.67 10.56
C THR A 132 6.17 10.96 10.74
N SER A 133 5.49 12.11 10.70
CA SER A 133 6.08 13.39 11.08
C SER A 133 6.47 13.34 12.55
N GLY A 134 7.76 13.12 12.83
CA GLY A 134 8.26 13.14 14.20
C GLY A 134 8.15 14.53 14.79
N SER A 135 7.85 14.62 16.09
CA SER A 135 7.83 15.89 16.86
C SER A 135 9.15 16.68 16.79
N THR A 136 10.24 16.03 16.43
CA THR A 136 11.59 16.61 16.29
C THR A 136 11.90 17.08 14.87
N GLY A 137 10.92 17.10 13.96
CA GLY A 137 11.10 17.46 12.55
C GLY A 137 11.75 16.38 11.68
N ARG A 138 12.31 15.33 12.30
CA ARG A 138 12.83 14.15 11.59
C ARG A 138 11.78 13.04 11.54
N PRO A 139 11.49 12.46 10.37
CA PRO A 139 10.56 11.35 10.27
C PRO A 139 10.93 10.17 11.20
N LYS A 140 9.93 9.51 11.78
CA LYS A 140 10.14 8.30 12.59
C LYS A 140 9.53 7.11 11.85
N GLY A 141 10.35 6.09 11.59
CA GLY A 141 9.91 4.85 10.96
C GLY A 141 9.27 3.91 11.99
N VAL A 142 8.01 3.55 11.78
CA VAL A 142 7.29 2.54 12.57
C VAL A 142 7.31 1.24 11.78
N VAL A 143 7.91 0.20 12.35
CA VAL A 143 8.00 -1.13 11.73
C VAL A 143 6.78 -1.97 12.10
N LEU A 144 6.11 -2.54 11.09
CA LEU A 144 4.96 -3.43 11.28
C LEU A 144 5.26 -4.79 10.67
N GLY A 145 5.14 -5.83 11.49
CA GLY A 145 5.26 -7.23 11.09
C GLY A 145 4.08 -7.72 10.25
N HIS A 146 4.31 -8.70 9.37
CA HIS A 146 3.27 -9.30 8.54
C HIS A 146 2.04 -9.75 9.32
N ASP A 147 2.24 -10.50 10.41
CA ASP A 147 1.12 -11.13 11.13
C ASP A 147 0.34 -10.14 12.00
N GLY A 148 1.03 -9.17 12.61
CA GLY A 148 0.36 -8.09 13.34
C GLY A 148 -0.48 -7.21 12.40
N PHE A 149 0.06 -6.90 11.22
CA PHE A 149 -0.64 -6.15 10.19
C PHE A 149 -1.87 -6.90 9.66
N ALA A 150 -1.71 -8.18 9.29
CA ALA A 150 -2.80 -9.04 8.85
C ALA A 150 -3.86 -9.26 9.94
N GLY A 151 -3.44 -9.47 11.19
CA GLY A 151 -4.33 -9.65 12.33
C GLY A 151 -5.23 -8.44 12.56
N LYS A 152 -4.69 -7.22 12.43
CA LYS A 152 -5.46 -5.98 12.51
C LYS A 152 -6.53 -5.88 11.43
N ILE A 153 -6.17 -6.16 10.18
CA ILE A 153 -7.12 -6.17 9.06
C ILE A 153 -8.21 -7.21 9.30
N GLY A 154 -7.85 -8.42 9.74
CA GLY A 154 -8.81 -9.47 10.06
C GLY A 154 -9.80 -9.08 11.17
N VAL A 155 -9.36 -8.36 12.20
CA VAL A 155 -10.25 -7.82 13.24
C VAL A 155 -11.19 -6.75 12.66
N LEU A 156 -10.67 -5.82 11.86
CA LEU A 156 -11.47 -4.77 11.24
C LEU A 156 -12.50 -5.35 10.27
N ALA A 157 -12.11 -6.31 9.42
CA ALA A 157 -12.99 -6.98 8.47
C ALA A 157 -14.18 -7.71 9.12
N ARG A 158 -14.06 -8.12 10.39
CA ARG A 158 -15.17 -8.72 11.16
C ARG A 158 -16.05 -7.69 11.88
N ARG A 159 -15.52 -6.50 12.16
CA ARG A 159 -16.19 -5.47 12.96
C ARG A 159 -16.83 -4.37 12.13
N VAL A 160 -16.25 -4.06 10.99
CA VAL A 160 -16.76 -3.05 10.06
C VAL A 160 -17.71 -3.76 9.10
N GLY A 161 -18.94 -3.26 8.97
CA GLY A 161 -20.02 -3.86 8.18
C GLY A 161 -19.85 -3.78 6.66
N ILE A 162 -18.62 -3.73 6.15
CA ILE A 162 -18.32 -3.70 4.71
C ILE A 162 -18.51 -5.09 4.10
N GLY A 163 -19.12 -5.15 2.91
CA GLY A 163 -19.32 -6.37 2.15
C GLY A 163 -19.48 -6.17 0.63
N PRO A 164 -19.83 -7.23 -0.12
CA PRO A 164 -19.86 -7.20 -1.59
C PRO A 164 -20.87 -6.25 -2.24
N GLY A 165 -21.87 -5.80 -1.46
CA GLY A 165 -22.84 -4.80 -1.90
C GLY A 165 -22.33 -3.36 -1.79
N ASP A 166 -21.18 -3.14 -1.14
CA ASP A 166 -20.67 -1.81 -0.85
C ASP A 166 -19.75 -1.26 -1.94
N THR A 167 -19.75 0.07 -2.04
CA THR A 167 -18.75 0.85 -2.76
C THR A 167 -18.04 1.75 -1.77
N VAL A 168 -16.74 1.48 -1.59
CA VAL A 168 -15.84 2.21 -0.70
C VAL A 168 -15.12 3.29 -1.48
N LEU A 169 -15.46 4.56 -1.21
CA LEU A 169 -14.70 5.72 -1.70
C LEU A 169 -13.57 6.04 -0.71
N LEU A 170 -12.34 6.12 -1.22
CA LEU A 170 -11.13 6.17 -0.41
C LEU A 170 -10.22 7.39 -0.72
N PRO A 171 -10.53 8.58 -0.17
CA PRO A 171 -9.63 9.74 -0.18
C PRO A 171 -8.45 9.62 0.80
N LEU A 172 -8.46 8.61 1.67
CA LEU A 172 -7.36 8.35 2.60
C LEU A 172 -6.11 7.90 1.85
N GLN A 173 -5.01 8.65 2.02
CA GLN A 173 -3.75 8.33 1.36
C GLN A 173 -3.18 6.99 1.86
N LEU A 174 -2.77 6.10 0.95
CA LEU A 174 -2.28 4.75 1.26
C LEU A 174 -0.87 4.77 1.91
N ILE A 175 -0.23 5.94 1.98
CA ILE A 175 0.98 6.15 2.79
C ILE A 175 0.70 6.15 4.30
N PHE A 176 -0.54 6.43 4.68
CA PHE A 176 -0.97 6.34 6.07
C PHE A 176 -1.59 4.97 6.33
N ILE A 177 -1.23 4.39 7.47
CA ILE A 177 -1.67 3.04 7.83
C ILE A 177 -3.19 2.89 7.83
N PHE A 178 -3.93 3.96 8.15
CA PHE A 178 -5.38 3.94 8.14
C PHE A 178 -5.95 3.74 6.73
N GLY A 179 -5.45 4.47 5.73
CA GLY A 179 -5.89 4.31 4.34
C GLY A 179 -5.60 2.90 3.83
N LEU A 180 -4.40 2.38 4.11
CA LEU A 180 -4.03 1.03 3.72
C LEU A 180 -4.89 -0.04 4.42
N TRP A 181 -5.24 0.13 5.70
CA TRP A 181 -6.18 -0.78 6.37
C TRP A 181 -7.56 -0.76 5.74
N VAL A 182 -8.13 0.41 5.45
CA VAL A 182 -9.48 0.50 4.86
C VAL A 182 -9.48 -0.14 3.46
N LEU A 183 -8.45 0.11 2.64
CA LEU A 183 -8.28 -0.56 1.34
C LEU A 183 -8.29 -2.08 1.48
N LEU A 184 -7.45 -2.62 2.36
CA LEU A 184 -7.30 -4.07 2.52
C LEU A 184 -8.52 -4.73 3.18
N VAL A 185 -9.25 -4.01 4.04
CA VAL A 185 -10.54 -4.48 4.55
C VAL A 185 -11.57 -4.55 3.42
N ALA A 186 -11.68 -3.50 2.60
CA ALA A 186 -12.61 -3.48 1.46
C ALA A 186 -12.32 -4.63 0.49
N LEU A 187 -11.04 -4.86 0.18
CA LEU A 187 -10.58 -5.96 -0.66
C LEU A 187 -10.93 -7.32 -0.04
N ALA A 188 -10.57 -7.56 1.22
CA ALA A 188 -10.83 -8.82 1.92
C ALA A 188 -12.34 -9.10 2.11
N ARG A 189 -13.19 -8.09 1.99
CA ARG A 189 -14.66 -8.17 2.08
C ARG A 189 -15.34 -8.11 0.72
N ALA A 190 -14.57 -8.12 -0.37
CA ALA A 190 -15.02 -8.04 -1.75
C ALA A 190 -15.94 -6.84 -2.05
N ALA A 191 -15.80 -5.73 -1.33
CA ALA A 191 -16.49 -4.47 -1.63
C ALA A 191 -15.82 -3.76 -2.80
N ARG A 192 -16.57 -3.00 -3.62
CA ARG A 192 -16.01 -2.17 -4.70
C ARG A 192 -15.11 -1.08 -4.12
N ILE A 193 -13.99 -0.79 -4.78
CA ILE A 193 -12.98 0.17 -4.30
C ILE A 193 -12.80 1.28 -5.33
N VAL A 194 -13.01 2.51 -4.89
CA VAL A 194 -12.70 3.72 -5.66
C VAL A 194 -11.69 4.54 -4.86
N LEU A 195 -10.45 4.57 -5.33
CA LEU A 195 -9.38 5.38 -4.76
C LEU A 195 -9.52 6.84 -5.18
N MET A 196 -9.08 7.76 -4.33
CA MET A 196 -9.01 9.17 -4.68
C MET A 196 -7.58 9.66 -4.42
N GLY A 197 -6.89 10.02 -5.51
CA GLY A 197 -5.50 10.46 -5.53
C GLY A 197 -5.29 11.73 -4.71
N LYS A 198 -6.20 12.69 -4.90
CA LYS A 198 -6.23 13.95 -4.15
C LYS A 198 -7.64 14.20 -3.64
N PHE A 199 -7.77 14.48 -2.35
CA PHE A 199 -9.06 14.81 -1.75
C PHE A 199 -9.69 16.04 -2.43
N SER A 200 -10.96 15.89 -2.80
CA SER A 200 -11.83 16.93 -3.35
C SER A 200 -13.22 16.77 -2.77
N ALA A 201 -13.68 17.74 -1.99
CA ALA A 201 -15.02 17.70 -1.40
C ALA A 201 -16.11 17.66 -2.50
N GLU A 202 -15.91 18.42 -3.58
CA GLU A 202 -16.79 18.42 -4.76
C GLU A 202 -16.90 17.02 -5.37
N THR A 203 -15.77 16.38 -5.65
CA THR A 203 -15.75 15.03 -6.23
C THR A 203 -16.33 13.99 -5.27
N VAL A 204 -16.15 14.14 -3.96
CA VAL A 204 -16.83 13.29 -2.97
C VAL A 204 -18.34 13.44 -3.09
N LEU A 205 -18.87 14.67 -3.10
CA LEU A 205 -20.30 14.94 -3.22
C LEU A 205 -20.87 14.39 -4.55
N GLU A 206 -20.14 14.52 -5.64
CA GLU A 206 -20.51 13.96 -6.95
C GLU A 206 -20.63 12.43 -6.93
N LEU A 207 -19.74 11.76 -6.20
CA LEU A 207 -19.69 10.29 -6.09
C LEU A 207 -20.56 9.74 -4.96
N MET A 208 -21.09 10.58 -4.06
CA MET A 208 -21.96 10.16 -2.96
C MET A 208 -23.13 9.28 -3.39
N PRO A 209 -23.87 9.55 -4.50
CA PRO A 209 -24.99 8.71 -4.91
C PRO A 209 -24.63 7.24 -5.21
N ARG A 210 -23.34 6.94 -5.45
CA ARG A 210 -22.84 5.58 -5.73
C ARG A 210 -21.91 5.05 -4.64
N THR A 211 -21.69 5.82 -3.57
CA THR A 211 -20.80 5.49 -2.45
C THR A 211 -21.64 5.02 -1.27
N THR A 212 -21.36 3.83 -0.75
CA THR A 212 -22.01 3.32 0.47
C THR A 212 -21.13 3.48 1.71
N VAL A 213 -19.81 3.56 1.52
CA VAL A 213 -18.83 3.72 2.60
C VAL A 213 -17.79 4.76 2.19
N LEU A 214 -17.63 5.80 3.00
CA LEU A 214 -16.59 6.82 2.83
C LEU A 214 -15.48 6.63 3.86
N GLY A 215 -14.26 6.31 3.40
CA GLY A 215 -13.08 6.36 4.26
C GLY A 215 -12.65 7.80 4.46
N CYS A 216 -12.85 8.37 5.65
CA CYS A 216 -12.51 9.76 5.93
C CYS A 216 -11.89 9.95 7.33
N VAL A 217 -11.31 11.13 7.54
CA VAL A 217 -10.93 11.64 8.87
C VAL A 217 -11.91 12.76 9.26
N PRO A 218 -12.03 13.12 10.56
CA PRO A 218 -13.01 14.11 11.00
C PRO A 218 -12.97 15.46 10.28
N SER A 219 -11.79 15.92 9.83
CA SER A 219 -11.65 17.19 9.11
C SER A 219 -12.13 17.15 7.65
N MET A 220 -12.55 15.98 7.15
CA MET A 220 -13.14 15.81 5.81
C MET A 220 -14.69 15.78 5.85
N LEU A 221 -15.28 15.83 7.05
CA LEU A 221 -16.73 15.87 7.30
C LEU A 221 -17.18 17.32 7.55
#